data_AF-A0A8R7VEF3-F1
#
_entry.id   AF-A0A8R7VEF3-F1
#
_cell.length_a   1.000
_cell.length_b   1.000
_cell.length_c   1.000
_cell.angle_alpha   90.00
_cell.angle_beta   90.00
_cell.angle_gamma   90.00
#
_symmetry.space_group_name_H-M   'P 1'
#
loop_
_entity.id
_entity.type
_entity.pdbx_description
1 polymer ?
#
loop_
_entity_poly.entity_id
_entity_poly.type
_entity_poly.pdbx_seq_one_letter_code
_entity_poly.pdbx_strand_id
1 'polypeptide(L)'
;MKKADELAIMCDAKTCVLVYEEGKAAPEVFPSHAEAMGILNQFESLPELVPCKEAMNQEIFIIKRIEKLRDQVDKTRRECQDSEIRYLLHKIMHGDPSVLVGLNIEQLTKVGYKVD
;
A
#
# COMPACT_ATOMS: atom_id res chain seq x y z
N MET A 1 8.44 -24.63 5.16
CA MET A 1 7.42 -23.90 5.96
C MET A 1 7.99 -22.87 6.98
N LYS A 2 9.22 -22.37 6.82
CA LYS A 2 9.88 -21.47 7.80
C LYS A 2 9.10 -20.18 8.14
N LYS A 3 8.53 -19.51 7.13
CA LYS A 3 7.77 -18.27 7.36
C LYS A 3 6.50 -18.48 8.20
N ALA A 4 5.87 -19.66 8.09
CA ALA A 4 4.70 -19.99 8.89
C ALA A 4 5.07 -20.19 10.37
N ASP A 5 6.22 -20.82 10.60
CA ASP A 5 6.80 -21.00 11.94
C ASP A 5 7.20 -19.65 12.57
N GLU A 6 7.92 -18.81 11.82
CA GLU A 6 8.27 -17.45 12.25
C GLU A 6 7.01 -16.63 12.59
N LEU A 7 5.94 -16.73 11.77
CA LEU A 7 4.68 -16.04 12.02
C LEU A 7 3.99 -16.55 13.29
N ALA A 8 3.93 -17.87 13.47
CA ALA A 8 3.33 -18.48 14.64
C ALA A 8 4.01 -18.00 15.94
N ILE A 9 5.35 -17.94 15.93
CA ILE A 9 6.15 -17.49 17.06
C ILE A 9 5.99 -15.99 17.30
N MET A 10 6.12 -15.17 16.25
CA MET A 10 6.10 -13.70 16.41
C MET A 10 4.73 -13.16 16.82
N CYS A 11 3.66 -13.78 16.35
CA CYS A 11 2.30 -13.33 16.61
C CYS A 11 1.59 -14.10 17.73
N ASP A 12 2.27 -15.07 18.36
CA ASP A 12 1.67 -16.01 19.33
C ASP A 12 0.32 -16.57 18.82
N ALA A 13 0.33 -17.01 17.56
CA ALA A 13 -0.88 -17.36 16.81
C ALA A 13 -0.87 -18.82 16.38
N LYS A 14 -1.99 -19.51 16.59
CA LYS A 14 -2.22 -20.85 16.02
C LYS A 14 -2.22 -20.74 14.49
N THR A 15 -1.23 -21.37 13.86
CA THR A 15 -0.98 -21.24 12.42
C THR A 15 -0.88 -22.62 11.79
N CYS A 16 -1.59 -22.84 10.69
CA CYS A 16 -1.43 -24.01 9.83
C CYS A 16 -1.33 -23.61 8.37
N VAL A 17 -0.59 -24.38 7.58
CA VAL A 17 -0.46 -24.18 6.13
C VAL A 17 -0.61 -25.53 5.43
N LEU A 18 -1.44 -25.55 4.38
CA LEU A 18 -1.62 -26.69 3.50
C LEU A 18 -1.22 -26.28 2.08
N VAL A 19 -0.23 -26.96 1.51
CA VAL A 19 0.23 -26.71 0.13
C VAL A 19 -0.09 -27.93 -0.72
N TYR A 20 -1.03 -27.75 -1.65
CA TYR A 20 -1.35 -28.75 -2.66
C TYR A 20 -0.46 -28.53 -3.87
N GLU A 21 0.42 -29.48 -4.14
CA GLU A 21 1.19 -29.50 -5.37
C GLU A 21 0.50 -30.35 -6.44
N GLU A 22 0.63 -29.93 -7.69
CA GLU A 22 0.07 -30.67 -8.82
C GLU A 22 0.65 -32.09 -8.90
N GLY A 23 -0.22 -33.09 -9.04
CA GLY A 23 0.18 -34.50 -9.13
C GLY A 23 0.49 -35.19 -7.80
N LYS A 24 0.50 -34.49 -6.66
CA LYS A 24 0.62 -35.12 -5.34
C LYS A 24 -0.77 -35.46 -4.77
N ALA A 25 -0.91 -36.66 -4.20
CA ALA A 25 -2.16 -37.12 -3.61
C ALA A 25 -2.47 -36.47 -2.25
N ALA A 26 -1.45 -35.97 -1.54
CA ALA A 26 -1.57 -35.35 -0.23
C ALA A 26 -0.81 -34.02 -0.19
N PRO A 27 -1.30 -33.02 0.55
CA PRO A 27 -0.62 -31.73 0.68
C PRO A 27 0.63 -31.82 1.56
N GLU A 28 1.57 -30.89 1.35
CA GLU A 28 2.55 -30.58 2.41
C GLU A 28 1.82 -29.81 3.52
N VAL A 29 1.97 -30.27 4.75
CA VAL A 29 1.26 -29.73 5.90
C VAL A 29 2.24 -29.20 6.94
N PHE A 30 1.95 -28.01 7.46
CA PHE A 30 2.57 -27.45 8.66
C PHE A 30 1.49 -27.16 9.71
N PRO A 31 1.75 -27.39 11.01
CA PRO A 31 2.98 -27.96 11.58
C PRO A 31 3.04 -29.49 11.48
N SER A 32 2.01 -30.18 11.96
CA SER A 32 1.77 -31.61 11.74
C SER A 32 0.33 -31.82 11.27
N HIS A 33 0.02 -32.97 10.67
CA HIS A 33 -1.34 -33.25 10.18
C HIS A 33 -2.37 -33.18 11.33
N ALA A 34 -2.05 -33.75 12.49
CA ALA A 34 -2.94 -33.76 13.65
C ALA A 34 -3.18 -32.35 14.21
N GLU A 35 -2.13 -31.54 14.32
CA GLU A 35 -2.24 -30.17 14.80
C GLU A 35 -2.98 -29.26 13.81
N ALA A 36 -2.67 -29.37 12.52
CA ALA A 36 -3.35 -28.61 11.48
C ALA A 36 -4.85 -28.93 11.45
N MET A 37 -5.22 -30.21 11.57
CA MET A 37 -6.63 -30.64 11.72
C MET A 37 -7.28 -30.03 12.96
N GLY A 38 -6.58 -29.99 14.10
CA GLY A 38 -7.09 -29.35 15.32
C GLY A 38 -7.35 -27.86 15.15
N ILE A 39 -6.47 -27.15 14.44
CA ILE A 39 -6.61 -25.73 14.13
C ILE A 39 -7.79 -25.49 13.18
N LEU A 40 -7.93 -26.29 12.12
CA LEU A 40 -9.04 -26.20 11.17
C LEU A 40 -10.39 -26.47 11.83
N ASN A 41 -10.50 -27.54 12.61
CA ASN A 41 -11.73 -27.85 13.35
C ASN A 41 -12.12 -26.72 14.31
N GLN A 42 -11.13 -26.11 14.98
CA GLN A 42 -11.39 -24.95 15.82
C GLN A 42 -11.89 -23.76 14.99
N PHE A 43 -11.27 -23.49 13.84
CA PHE A 43 -11.69 -22.42 12.93
C PHE A 43 -13.12 -22.61 12.42
N GLU A 44 -13.49 -23.83 11.99
CA GLU A 44 -14.85 -24.16 11.55
C GLU A 44 -15.90 -24.10 12.67
N SER A 45 -15.49 -24.32 13.93
CA SER A 45 -16.38 -24.25 15.09
C SER A 45 -16.72 -22.82 15.52
N LEU A 46 -15.99 -21.82 15.02
CA LEU A 46 -16.29 -20.42 15.30
C LEU A 46 -17.61 -20.07 14.61
N PRO A 47 -18.55 -19.37 15.29
CA PRO A 47 -19.74 -18.87 14.62
C PRO A 47 -19.32 -17.98 13.44
N GLU A 48 -20.22 -17.71 12.47
CA GLU A 48 -20.04 -16.72 11.39
C GLU A 48 -19.89 -15.28 11.93
N LEU A 49 -19.18 -15.08 13.04
CA LEU A 49 -18.81 -13.80 13.58
C LEU A 49 -17.73 -13.23 12.68
N VAL A 50 -18.23 -12.46 11.70
CA VAL A 50 -17.46 -11.66 10.76
C VAL A 50 -16.68 -12.58 9.82
N PRO A 51 -17.23 -12.94 8.64
CA PRO A 51 -16.36 -13.43 7.57
C PRO A 51 -15.21 -12.43 7.52
N CYS A 52 -13.94 -12.85 7.56
CA CYS A 52 -12.77 -11.98 7.40
C CYS A 52 -13.15 -10.82 6.47
N LYS A 53 -13.61 -9.69 7.04
CA LYS A 53 -14.48 -8.78 6.27
C LYS A 53 -13.65 -7.91 5.33
N GLU A 54 -12.35 -8.04 5.49
CA GLU A 54 -11.36 -7.86 4.45
C GLU A 54 -10.55 -9.15 4.38
N ALA A 55 -11.03 -10.16 3.64
CA ALA A 55 -10.14 -11.21 3.15
C ALA A 55 -9.20 -10.54 2.15
N MET A 56 -8.16 -9.89 2.70
CA MET A 56 -7.13 -9.22 1.94
C MET A 56 -6.29 -10.30 1.28
N ASN A 57 -6.66 -10.69 0.07
CA ASN A 57 -5.84 -11.56 -0.75
C ASN A 57 -4.66 -10.75 -1.35
N GLN A 58 -3.71 -11.47 -1.96
CA GLN A 58 -2.51 -10.85 -2.53
C GLN A 58 -2.83 -9.85 -3.64
N GLU A 59 -3.81 -10.15 -4.48
CA GLU A 59 -4.23 -9.28 -5.59
C GLU A 59 -4.77 -7.94 -5.08
N ILE A 60 -5.73 -7.97 -4.15
CA ILE A 60 -6.30 -6.79 -3.51
C ILE A 60 -5.21 -5.98 -2.80
N PHE A 61 -4.29 -6.65 -2.10
CA PHE A 61 -3.16 -5.98 -1.44
C PHE A 61 -2.28 -5.23 -2.44
N ILE A 62 -1.93 -5.87 -3.56
CA ILE A 62 -1.09 -5.25 -4.61
C ILE A 62 -1.82 -4.06 -5.24
N ILE A 63 -3.11 -4.18 -5.57
CA ILE A 63 -3.91 -3.10 -6.13
C ILE A 63 -3.94 -1.90 -5.17
N LYS A 64 -4.33 -2.11 -3.91
CA LYS A 64 -4.34 -1.06 -2.88
C LYS A 64 -2.95 -0.41 -2.72
N ARG A 65 -1.87 -1.20 -2.83
CA ARG A 65 -0.49 -0.68 -2.75
C ARG A 65 -0.13 0.19 -3.94
N ILE A 66 -0.53 -0.19 -5.16
CA ILE A 66 -0.33 0.60 -6.38
C ILE A 66 -1.06 1.93 -6.26
N GLU A 67 -2.33 1.91 -5.85
CA GLU A 67 -3.13 3.13 -5.63
C GLU A 67 -2.45 4.07 -4.64
N LYS A 68 -2.03 3.55 -3.48
CA LYS A 68 -1.31 4.33 -2.47
C LYS A 68 -0.02 4.96 -3.02
N LEU A 69 0.74 4.24 -3.85
CA LEU A 69 1.96 4.77 -4.46
C LEU A 69 1.64 5.86 -5.50
N ARG A 70 0.57 5.72 -6.28
CA ARG A 70 0.11 6.77 -7.21
C ARG A 70 -0.27 8.04 -6.46
N ASP A 71 -1.03 7.91 -5.38
CA ASP A 71 -1.40 9.05 -4.54
C ASP A 71 -0.19 9.75 -3.95
N GLN A 72 0.84 9.01 -3.54
CA GLN A 72 2.09 9.56 -3.05
C GLN A 72 2.84 10.33 -4.14
N VAL A 73 2.94 9.79 -5.36
CA VAL A 73 3.56 10.49 -6.49
C VAL A 73 2.81 11.77 -6.81
N ASP A 74 1.48 11.73 -6.86
CA ASP A 74 0.66 12.90 -7.13
C ASP A 74 0.76 13.96 -6.04
N LYS A 75 0.80 13.54 -4.77
CA LYS A 75 1.03 14.44 -3.64
C LYS A 75 2.38 15.13 -3.74
N THR A 76 3.46 14.38 -3.93
CA THR A 76 4.81 14.94 -4.06
C THR A 76 4.91 15.88 -5.26
N ARG A 77 4.28 15.53 -6.39
CA ARG A 77 4.23 16.41 -7.56
C ARG A 77 3.55 17.75 -7.26
N ARG A 78 2.39 17.72 -6.57
CA ARG A 78 1.68 18.93 -6.16
C ARG A 78 2.49 19.77 -5.18
N GLU A 79 3.15 19.14 -4.21
CA GLU A 79 4.01 19.81 -3.23
C GLU A 79 5.22 20.47 -3.90
N CYS A 80 5.86 19.79 -4.86
CA CYS A 80 6.96 20.34 -5.65
C CYS A 80 6.50 21.58 -6.44
N GLN A 81 5.39 21.46 -7.17
CA GLN A 81 4.82 22.58 -7.93
C GLN A 81 4.45 23.76 -7.03
N ASP A 82 3.88 23.51 -5.85
CA ASP A 82 3.58 24.55 -4.87
C ASP A 82 4.85 25.26 -4.40
N SER A 83 5.90 24.51 -4.11
CA SER A 83 7.20 25.06 -3.70
C SER A 83 7.85 25.89 -4.82
N GLU A 84 7.79 25.44 -6.07
CA GLU A 84 8.29 26.18 -7.24
C GLU A 84 7.55 27.51 -7.41
N ILE A 85 6.22 27.51 -7.34
CA ILE A 85 5.41 28.73 -7.45
C ILE A 85 5.76 29.72 -6.33
N ARG A 86 5.85 29.26 -5.08
CA ARG A 86 6.25 30.11 -3.95
C ARG A 86 7.62 30.74 -4.14
N TYR A 87 8.57 29.97 -4.68
CA TYR A 87 9.91 30.48 -4.99
C TYR A 87 9.87 31.58 -6.07
N LEU A 88 9.08 31.39 -7.12
CA LEU A 88 8.91 32.39 -8.18
C LEU A 88 8.29 33.67 -7.64
N LEU A 89 7.22 33.56 -6.83
CA LEU A 89 6.57 34.72 -6.20
C LEU A 89 7.52 35.48 -5.28
N HIS A 90 8.29 34.76 -4.46
CA HIS A 90 9.29 35.36 -3.60
C HIS A 90 10.30 36.20 -4.42
N LYS A 91 10.83 35.67 -5.53
CA LYS A 91 11.72 36.43 -6.41
C LYS A 91 11.08 37.70 -6.99
N ILE A 92 9.83 37.61 -7.43
CA ILE A 92 9.09 38.75 -7.98
C ILE A 92 8.90 39.82 -6.91
N MET A 93 8.51 39.44 -5.68
CA MET A 93 8.36 40.37 -4.55
C MET A 93 9.67 41.09 -4.20
N HIS A 94 10.81 40.43 -4.41
CA HIS A 94 12.13 41.01 -4.23
C HIS A 94 12.64 41.82 -5.44
N GLY A 95 11.77 42.09 -6.43
CA GLY A 95 12.07 42.99 -7.54
C GLY A 95 12.76 42.33 -8.74
N ASP A 96 12.71 41.00 -8.84
CA ASP A 96 13.21 40.26 -10.01
C ASP A 96 12.04 39.69 -10.84
N PRO A 97 11.37 40.51 -11.66
CA PRO A 97 10.31 40.05 -12.56
C PRO A 97 10.85 39.27 -13.76
N SER A 98 12.17 39.27 -13.99
CA SER A 98 12.79 38.56 -15.13
C SER A 98 12.58 37.05 -15.06
N VAL A 99 12.33 36.51 -13.85
CA VAL A 99 12.00 35.10 -13.61
C VAL A 99 10.74 34.63 -14.36
N LEU A 100 9.87 35.55 -14.79
CA LEU A 100 8.67 35.24 -15.57
C LEU A 100 8.94 35.04 -17.07
N VAL A 101 10.06 35.57 -17.59
CA VAL A 101 10.35 35.63 -19.04
C VAL A 101 10.63 34.25 -19.64
N GLY A 102 10.90 33.23 -18.83
CA GLY A 102 11.13 31.85 -19.27
C GLY A 102 9.95 30.89 -19.06
N LEU A 103 8.82 31.37 -18.51
CA LEU A 103 7.68 30.52 -18.19
C LEU A 103 6.74 30.37 -19.38
N ASN A 104 6.21 29.17 -19.59
CA ASN A 104 5.14 28.95 -20.55
C ASN A 104 3.77 29.38 -19.99
N ILE A 105 2.74 29.43 -20.84
CA ILE A 105 1.39 29.87 -20.49
C ILE A 105 0.80 29.07 -19.31
N GLU A 106 1.03 27.75 -19.27
CA GLU A 106 0.53 26.89 -18.19
C GLU A 106 1.18 27.25 -16.85
N GLN A 107 2.50 27.48 -16.84
CA GLN A 107 3.24 27.87 -15.64
C GLN A 107 2.85 29.27 -15.16
N LEU A 108 2.68 30.22 -16.09
CA LEU A 108 2.21 31.58 -15.77
C LEU A 108 0.81 31.56 -15.16
N THR A 109 -0.09 30.72 -15.68
CA THR A 109 -1.46 30.57 -15.14
C THR A 109 -1.44 30.05 -13.71
N LYS A 110 -0.56 29.08 -13.40
CA LYS A 110 -0.41 28.53 -12.04
C LYS A 110 0.16 29.55 -11.06
N VAL A 111 1.12 30.38 -11.49
CA VAL A 111 1.64 31.48 -10.67
C VAL A 111 0.54 32.52 -10.42
N GLY A 112 -0.21 32.91 -11.45
CA GLY A 112 -1.33 33.86 -11.34
C GLY A 112 -2.41 33.42 -10.36
N TYR A 113 -2.87 32.17 -10.44
CA TYR A 113 -3.87 31.60 -9.52
C TYR A 113 -3.48 31.68 -8.03
N LYS A 114 -2.18 31.80 -7.72
CA LYS A 114 -1.67 31.85 -6.34
C LYS A 114 -1.69 33.26 -5.74
N VAL A 115 -1.89 34.28 -6.57
CA VAL A 115 -1.85 35.70 -6.22
C VAL A 115 -3.26 36.29 -6.13
N ASP A 116 -4.24 35.68 -6.80
CA ASP A 116 -5.68 35.91 -6.60
C ASP A 116 -6.16 35.36 -5.25
#